data_AF-A0A1V0TT46-F1
#
_entry.id   AF-A0A1V0TT46-F1
#
_cell.length_a   1.000
_cell.length_b   1.000
_cell.length_c   1.000
_cell.angle_alpha   90.00
_cell.angle_beta   90.00
_cell.angle_gamma   90.00
#
_symmetry.space_group_name_H-M   'P 1'
#
loop_
_entity.id
_entity.type
_entity.pdbx_description
1 polymer ?
#
loop_
_entity_poly.entity_id
_entity_poly.type
_entity_poly.pdbx_seq_one_letter_code
_entity_poly.pdbx_strand_id
1 'polypeptide(L)'
;MLVNVVNVVNSAQTVADRYREFSWQQARGRSDAHAELTARIGQDAEFCDLLSGSLPAGNAQQPSLLLAAVRYLDGPHAEHGPRDETAYGRWREWTIRHWDEVRTVIMRRAGRTNDPGHCATLLPLLARLPQPLALLEVGASAGLCLRPELYHYRYEEASSRPGTRPRAAACGASGSPVTLTCRTSAAGAGPVPEVPARVPEIVWRGGVDLDPLDPVADPDDLRWLRALVWPGDGKRAERLSAAVGLARTAPRPGVVRGDLLDELPALAAEAPPGATLVIFHSAALALLPADRRERFAALVRSLLAGREGRGHWISQEQHGVLPWITSPAHRAARHPDDASLTLALDERPLALTGPYGESLHWLTEGTSAGTAGQPATG
;
A
#
# COMPACT_ATOMS: atom_id res chain seq x y z
N MET A 1 2.86 2.45 -32.46
CA MET A 1 3.45 3.80 -32.39
C MET A 1 4.21 3.88 -31.09
N LEU A 2 5.54 3.99 -31.19
CA LEU A 2 6.52 3.83 -30.11
C LEU A 2 6.27 4.83 -28.97
N VAL A 3 6.08 4.35 -27.74
CA VAL A 3 6.25 5.19 -26.56
C VAL A 3 7.73 5.12 -26.21
N ASN A 4 8.42 6.22 -26.53
CA ASN A 4 9.82 6.46 -26.20
C ASN A 4 10.09 6.20 -24.72
N VAL A 5 11.21 5.51 -24.46
CA VAL A 5 11.93 5.61 -23.19
C VAL A 5 12.29 7.08 -23.01
N VAL A 6 11.46 7.82 -22.26
CA VAL A 6 11.88 9.12 -21.76
C VAL A 6 12.93 8.80 -20.69
N ASN A 7 14.20 8.97 -21.05
CA ASN A 7 15.24 9.26 -20.07
C ASN A 7 14.71 10.43 -19.25
N VAL A 8 14.21 10.16 -18.05
CA VAL A 8 13.81 11.21 -17.13
C VAL A 8 15.09 11.97 -16.80
N VAL A 9 15.28 13.11 -17.46
CA VAL A 9 16.40 14.00 -17.16
C VAL A 9 16.24 14.38 -15.70
N ASN A 10 17.18 13.93 -14.87
CA ASN A 10 17.21 14.33 -13.47
C ASN A 10 17.52 15.83 -13.42
N SER A 11 16.50 16.65 -13.20
CA SER A 11 16.60 18.10 -13.22
C SER A 11 15.77 18.70 -12.10
N ALA A 12 16.15 19.90 -11.66
CA ALA A 12 15.36 20.65 -10.69
C ALA A 12 13.93 20.87 -11.14
N GLN A 13 13.70 21.10 -12.44
CA GLN A 13 12.34 21.24 -12.97
C GLN A 13 11.52 19.95 -12.78
N THR A 14 12.08 18.79 -13.08
CA THR A 14 11.40 17.50 -12.87
C THR A 14 11.11 17.22 -11.40
N VAL A 15 12.01 17.63 -10.50
CA VAL A 15 11.76 17.56 -9.04
C VAL A 15 10.64 18.53 -8.65
N ALA A 16 10.70 19.78 -9.09
CA ALA A 16 9.71 20.80 -8.79
C ALA A 16 8.30 20.36 -9.19
N ASP A 17 8.14 19.84 -10.40
CA ASP A 17 6.85 19.35 -10.90
C ASP A 17 6.33 18.16 -10.10
N ARG A 18 7.21 17.24 -9.68
CA ARG A 18 6.83 16.14 -8.80
C ARG A 18 6.30 16.62 -7.45
N TYR A 19 6.95 17.61 -6.84
CA TYR A 19 6.54 18.13 -5.55
C TYR A 19 5.22 18.91 -5.65
N ARG A 20 5.01 19.68 -6.72
CA ARG A 20 3.71 20.34 -7.02
C ARG A 20 2.59 19.32 -7.24
N GLU A 21 2.85 18.29 -8.03
CA GLU A 21 1.87 17.23 -8.31
C GLU A 21 1.50 16.47 -7.03
N PHE A 22 2.50 16.13 -6.20
CA PHE A 22 2.25 15.50 -4.90
C PHE A 22 1.41 16.39 -3.98
N SER A 23 1.72 17.68 -3.90
CA SER A 23 0.93 18.65 -3.14
C SER A 23 -0.54 18.62 -3.54
N TRP A 24 -0.79 18.74 -4.85
CA TRP A 24 -2.13 18.88 -5.40
C TRP A 24 -2.93 17.59 -5.38
N GLN A 25 -2.35 16.48 -5.83
CA GLN A 25 -3.07 15.21 -6.01
C GLN A 25 -3.07 14.30 -4.79
N GLN A 26 -2.01 14.33 -3.97
CA GLN A 26 -1.81 13.33 -2.93
C GLN A 26 -1.98 13.90 -1.52
N ALA A 27 -1.44 15.08 -1.26
CA ALA A 27 -1.42 15.66 0.09
C ALA A 27 -2.67 16.49 0.41
N ARG A 28 -3.19 17.24 -0.57
CA ARG A 28 -4.39 18.08 -0.39
C ARG A 28 -5.56 17.25 0.13
N GLY A 29 -6.21 17.73 1.19
CA GLY A 29 -7.33 17.04 1.84
C GLY A 29 -6.94 15.85 2.74
N ARG A 30 -5.66 15.46 2.78
CA ARG A 30 -5.14 14.37 3.63
C ARG A 30 -4.13 14.86 4.67
N SER A 31 -3.27 15.79 4.31
CA SER A 31 -2.32 16.44 5.22
C SER A 31 -1.99 17.84 4.71
N ASP A 32 -2.57 18.86 5.36
CA ASP A 32 -2.30 20.27 5.05
C ASP A 32 -0.81 20.60 5.14
N ALA A 33 -0.12 19.97 6.11
CA ALA A 33 1.31 20.11 6.31
C ALA A 33 2.13 19.68 5.10
N HIS A 34 1.85 18.47 4.59
CA HIS A 34 2.54 17.96 3.41
C HIS A 34 2.16 18.75 2.16
N ALA A 35 0.89 19.16 2.02
CA ALA A 35 0.45 19.91 0.84
C ALA A 35 1.17 21.25 0.73
N GLU A 36 1.23 22.01 1.82
CA GLU A 36 1.91 23.31 1.87
C GLU A 36 3.43 23.17 1.65
N LEU A 37 4.10 22.28 2.38
CA LEU A 37 5.55 22.07 2.26
C LEU A 37 5.96 21.70 0.85
N THR A 38 5.24 20.76 0.24
CA THR A 38 5.59 20.28 -1.10
C THR A 38 5.25 21.29 -2.19
N ALA A 39 4.21 22.10 -2.03
CA ALA A 39 3.95 23.23 -2.92
C ALA A 39 5.10 24.24 -2.92
N ARG A 40 5.60 24.59 -1.72
CA ARG A 40 6.70 25.54 -1.54
C ARG A 40 8.04 25.00 -2.04
N ILE A 41 8.37 23.75 -1.73
CA ILE A 41 9.55 23.09 -2.30
C ILE A 41 9.48 23.11 -3.83
N GLY A 42 8.30 22.83 -4.40
CA GLY A 42 8.09 22.92 -5.84
C GLY A 42 8.30 24.32 -6.42
N GLN A 43 8.33 25.39 -5.63
CA GLN A 43 8.61 26.76 -6.07
C GLN A 43 10.05 27.20 -5.76
N ASP A 44 10.80 26.42 -4.97
CA ASP A 44 12.17 26.69 -4.57
C ASP A 44 13.16 26.01 -5.53
N ALA A 45 13.67 26.80 -6.47
CA ALA A 45 14.61 26.32 -7.49
C ALA A 45 15.92 25.78 -6.86
N GLU A 46 16.47 26.47 -5.87
CA GLU A 46 17.73 26.08 -5.21
C GLU A 46 17.56 24.75 -4.46
N PHE A 47 16.43 24.57 -3.77
CA PHE A 47 16.16 23.32 -3.07
C PHE A 47 15.90 22.16 -4.05
N CYS A 48 15.21 22.43 -5.17
CA CYS A 48 15.05 21.44 -6.23
C CYS A 48 16.38 21.06 -6.91
N ASP A 49 17.30 22.02 -7.06
CA ASP A 49 18.68 21.77 -7.53
C ASP A 49 19.44 20.88 -6.54
N LEU A 50 19.33 21.16 -5.23
CA LEU A 50 19.93 20.32 -4.19
C LEU A 50 19.42 18.87 -4.28
N LEU A 51 18.11 18.68 -4.38
CA LEU A 51 17.49 17.36 -4.48
C LEU A 51 17.91 16.62 -5.74
N SER A 52 17.86 17.27 -6.90
CA SER A 52 18.21 16.65 -8.18
C SER A 52 19.71 16.34 -8.28
N GLY A 53 20.58 17.23 -7.79
CA GLY A 53 22.02 17.07 -7.80
C GLY A 53 22.57 16.07 -6.78
N SER A 54 21.88 15.87 -5.65
CA SER A 54 22.39 15.06 -4.53
C SER A 54 21.76 13.67 -4.40
N LEU A 55 20.61 13.43 -5.04
CA LEU A 55 19.86 12.18 -4.93
C LEU A 55 19.67 11.51 -6.30
N PRO A 56 19.72 10.16 -6.36
CA PRO A 56 19.34 9.44 -7.57
C PRO A 56 17.92 9.79 -8.02
N ALA A 57 17.72 9.84 -9.33
CA ALA A 57 16.39 10.04 -9.90
C ALA A 57 15.43 8.91 -9.47
N GLY A 58 14.16 9.27 -9.26
CA GLY A 58 13.12 8.30 -8.89
C GLY A 58 12.87 8.26 -7.39
N ASN A 59 12.89 7.08 -6.77
CA ASN A 59 12.35 6.88 -5.41
C ASN A 59 13.01 7.74 -4.33
N ALA A 60 14.32 8.00 -4.43
CA ALA A 60 15.05 8.83 -3.46
C ALA A 60 14.53 10.28 -3.42
N GLN A 61 13.96 10.78 -4.52
CA GLN A 61 13.42 12.13 -4.64
C GLN A 61 11.91 12.22 -4.35
N GLN A 62 11.30 11.17 -3.78
CA GLN A 62 9.88 11.20 -3.47
C GLN A 62 9.58 12.17 -2.31
N PRO A 63 8.57 13.04 -2.42
CA PRO A 63 8.25 14.02 -1.37
C PRO A 63 7.98 13.37 -0.01
N SER A 64 7.22 12.28 0.02
CA SER A 64 6.92 11.55 1.26
C SER A 64 8.17 11.02 1.98
N LEU A 65 9.21 10.64 1.23
CA LEU A 65 10.46 10.12 1.79
C LEU A 65 11.31 11.23 2.40
N LEU A 66 11.43 12.38 1.73
CA LEU A 66 12.11 13.57 2.27
C LEU A 66 11.46 14.04 3.56
N LEU A 67 10.13 14.21 3.55
CA LEU A 67 9.38 14.69 4.71
C LEU A 67 9.47 13.72 5.89
N ALA A 68 9.41 12.41 5.63
CA ALA A 68 9.63 11.39 6.65
C ALA A 68 11.07 11.41 7.19
N ALA A 69 12.08 11.62 6.33
CA ALA A 69 13.48 11.71 6.75
C ALA A 69 13.73 12.91 7.68
N VAL A 70 13.21 14.09 7.33
CA VAL A 70 13.30 15.28 8.18
C VAL A 70 12.62 15.04 9.53
N ARG A 71 11.43 14.44 9.53
CA ARG A 71 10.72 14.09 10.77
C ARG A 71 11.45 13.03 11.60
N TYR A 72 12.03 12.03 10.94
CA TYR A 72 12.85 10.99 11.57
C TYR A 72 14.12 11.55 12.23
N LEU A 73 14.54 12.76 11.89
CA LEU A 73 15.69 13.45 12.51
C LEU A 73 15.27 14.56 13.47
N ASP A 74 14.01 14.56 13.94
CA ASP A 74 13.42 15.61 14.78
C ASP A 74 13.46 17.01 14.17
N GLY A 75 13.61 17.09 12.85
CA GLY A 75 13.53 18.35 12.13
C GLY A 75 12.14 18.98 12.27
N PRO A 76 12.01 20.28 11.95
CA PRO A 76 10.74 20.97 11.99
C PRO A 76 9.68 20.17 11.23
N HIS A 77 8.64 19.76 11.94
CA HIS A 77 7.48 19.12 11.36
C HIS A 77 6.31 19.58 12.21
N ALA A 78 5.51 20.50 11.69
CA ALA A 78 4.36 20.95 12.46
C ALA A 78 3.24 19.91 12.29
N GLU A 79 2.58 19.56 13.39
CA GLU A 79 1.34 18.76 13.37
C GLU A 79 0.26 19.37 12.45
N HIS A 80 0.36 20.69 12.23
CA HIS A 80 -0.53 21.50 11.36
C HIS A 80 0.18 22.13 10.14
N GLY A 81 1.43 21.74 9.86
CA GLY A 81 2.26 22.29 8.79
C GLY A 81 2.99 23.58 9.15
N PRO A 82 4.19 23.83 8.60
CA PRO A 82 4.70 25.19 8.56
C PRO A 82 3.78 25.99 7.65
N ARG A 83 2.78 26.64 8.26
CA ARG A 83 1.93 27.60 7.60
C ARG A 83 2.74 28.87 7.48
N ASP A 84 2.73 29.49 6.31
CA ASP A 84 3.47 30.71 5.98
C ASP A 84 4.96 30.58 5.60
N GLU A 85 5.47 31.67 5.06
CA GLU A 85 6.85 31.84 4.57
C GLU A 85 7.90 31.65 5.68
N THR A 86 7.60 32.11 6.89
CA THR A 86 8.53 32.04 8.03
C THR A 86 8.70 30.60 8.47
N ALA A 87 7.59 29.86 8.55
CA ALA A 87 7.64 28.47 8.94
C ALA A 87 8.31 27.60 7.88
N TYR A 88 8.10 27.88 6.59
CA TYR A 88 8.85 27.24 5.51
C TYR A 88 10.34 27.58 5.57
N GLY A 89 10.70 28.84 5.77
CA GLY A 89 12.08 29.28 5.91
C GLY A 89 12.84 28.52 7.00
N ARG A 90 12.23 28.34 8.18
CA ARG A 90 12.80 27.53 9.28
C ARG A 90 12.96 26.06 8.91
N TRP A 91 11.97 25.48 8.25
CA TRP A 91 12.03 24.10 7.78
C TRP A 91 13.16 23.90 6.76
N ARG A 92 13.25 24.80 5.78
CA ARG A 92 14.25 24.80 4.71
C ARG A 92 15.65 24.95 5.28
N GLU A 93 15.87 25.97 6.13
CA GLU A 93 17.16 26.25 6.75
C GLU A 93 17.66 25.05 7.56
N TRP A 94 16.78 24.47 8.38
CA TRP A 94 17.11 23.26 9.14
C TRP A 94 17.46 22.10 8.20
N THR A 95 16.65 21.84 7.18
CA THR A 95 16.86 20.70 6.27
C THR A 95 18.17 20.83 5.49
N ILE A 96 18.53 22.03 5.04
CA ILE A 96 19.81 22.29 4.37
C ILE A 96 20.98 22.12 5.35
N ARG A 97 20.85 22.65 6.59
CA ARG A 97 21.88 22.53 7.62
C ARG A 97 22.18 21.07 8.00
N HIS A 98 21.16 20.21 7.95
CA HIS A 98 21.24 18.79 8.27
C HIS A 98 21.23 17.89 7.03
N TRP A 99 21.58 18.43 5.84
CA TRP A 99 21.35 17.74 4.57
C TRP A 99 22.06 16.38 4.47
N ASP A 100 23.29 16.25 4.97
CA ASP A 100 24.03 14.99 4.93
C ASP A 100 23.35 13.88 5.74
N GLU A 101 22.77 14.22 6.88
CA GLU A 101 22.00 13.31 7.72
C GLU A 101 20.69 12.93 7.04
N VAL A 102 19.96 13.92 6.49
CA VAL A 102 18.69 13.72 5.76
C VAL A 102 18.93 12.80 4.55
N ARG A 103 19.97 13.08 3.76
CA ARG A 103 20.36 12.27 2.61
C ARG A 103 20.73 10.85 3.03
N THR A 104 21.45 10.68 4.13
CA THR A 104 21.79 9.35 4.67
C THR A 104 20.54 8.54 4.98
N VAL A 105 19.54 9.17 5.62
CA VAL A 105 18.24 8.52 5.90
C VAL A 105 17.52 8.15 4.61
N ILE A 106 17.40 9.08 3.65
CA ILE A 106 16.75 8.84 2.34
C ILE A 106 17.40 7.67 1.59
N MET A 107 18.73 7.57 1.61
CA MET A 107 19.46 6.53 0.89
C MET A 107 19.40 5.17 1.59
N ARG A 108 19.21 5.15 2.93
CA ARG A 108 19.13 3.92 3.73
C ARG A 108 17.71 3.36 3.80
N ARG A 109 16.69 4.22 3.91
CA ARG A 109 15.33 3.83 4.26
C ARG A 109 14.40 3.81 3.06
N ALA A 110 13.47 2.86 3.04
CA ALA A 110 12.36 2.84 2.09
C ALA A 110 11.13 3.58 2.63
N GLY A 111 10.42 4.31 1.76
CA GLY A 111 9.21 5.07 2.11
C GLY A 111 7.94 4.25 2.33
N ARG A 112 8.05 2.94 2.61
CA ARG A 112 6.90 2.03 2.75
C ARG A 112 6.49 1.90 4.22
N THR A 113 5.21 2.15 4.51
CA THR A 113 4.66 2.02 5.87
C THR A 113 4.13 0.61 6.16
N ASN A 114 3.70 -0.15 5.15
CA ASN A 114 2.92 -1.40 5.30
C ASN A 114 1.81 -1.27 6.36
N ASP A 115 0.76 -0.51 6.05
CA ASP A 115 -0.26 -0.13 7.04
C ASP A 115 -1.15 -1.34 7.42
N PRO A 116 -1.28 -1.69 8.71
CA PRO A 116 -2.13 -2.81 9.14
C PRO A 116 -3.60 -2.64 8.72
N GLY A 117 -4.05 -1.42 8.40
CA GLY A 117 -5.36 -1.17 7.82
C GLY A 117 -5.64 -1.95 6.53
N HIS A 118 -4.63 -2.27 5.72
CA HIS A 118 -4.79 -3.12 4.53
C HIS A 118 -5.33 -4.51 4.85
N CYS A 119 -5.17 -5.01 6.09
CA CYS A 119 -5.81 -6.26 6.47
C CYS A 119 -7.33 -6.21 6.35
N ALA A 120 -7.97 -5.05 6.53
CA ALA A 120 -9.43 -4.94 6.44
C ALA A 120 -9.95 -5.14 5.01
N THR A 121 -9.14 -4.85 3.99
CA THR A 121 -9.50 -5.06 2.58
C THR A 121 -9.09 -6.45 2.11
N LEU A 122 -8.01 -7.02 2.68
CA LEU A 122 -7.53 -8.37 2.35
C LEU A 122 -8.35 -9.48 3.02
N LEU A 123 -8.79 -9.30 4.27
CA LEU A 123 -9.44 -10.35 5.07
C LEU A 123 -10.65 -11.01 4.38
N PRO A 124 -11.56 -10.25 3.72
CA PRO A 124 -12.70 -10.86 3.02
C PRO A 124 -12.29 -11.84 1.91
N LEU A 125 -11.18 -11.59 1.24
CA LEU A 125 -10.64 -12.49 0.21
C LEU A 125 -9.97 -13.69 0.85
N LEU A 126 -9.07 -13.46 1.80
CA LEU A 126 -8.32 -14.52 2.49
C LEU A 126 -9.27 -15.55 3.12
N ALA A 127 -10.37 -15.11 3.72
CA ALA A 127 -11.33 -16.00 4.36
C ALA A 127 -12.14 -16.87 3.37
N ARG A 128 -12.16 -16.53 2.09
CA ARG A 128 -12.88 -17.26 1.02
C ARG A 128 -12.00 -18.27 0.29
N LEU A 129 -10.68 -18.20 0.44
CA LEU A 129 -9.74 -19.14 -0.17
C LEU A 129 -9.76 -20.50 0.54
N PRO A 130 -9.33 -21.60 -0.10
CA PRO A 130 -9.23 -22.90 0.55
C PRO A 130 -8.29 -22.84 1.76
N GLN A 131 -8.78 -23.22 2.94
CA GLN A 131 -8.00 -23.19 4.19
C GLN A 131 -7.24 -24.52 4.40
N PRO A 132 -6.13 -24.54 5.17
CA PRO A 132 -5.47 -23.39 5.80
C PRO A 132 -4.59 -22.61 4.80
N LEU A 133 -4.22 -21.38 5.16
CA LEU A 133 -3.40 -20.48 4.36
C LEU A 133 -1.92 -20.49 4.76
N ALA A 134 -1.07 -20.36 3.76
CA ALA A 134 0.34 -19.98 3.85
C ALA A 134 0.49 -18.59 3.22
N LEU A 135 0.70 -17.56 4.03
CA LEU A 135 0.77 -16.18 3.56
C LEU A 135 2.20 -15.79 3.21
N LEU A 136 2.41 -15.28 1.99
CA LEU A 136 3.68 -14.73 1.53
C LEU A 136 3.49 -13.28 1.11
N GLU A 137 4.02 -12.34 1.90
CA GLU A 137 3.91 -10.91 1.62
C GLU A 137 5.13 -10.37 0.86
N VAL A 138 4.88 -9.63 -0.22
CA VAL A 138 5.92 -8.89 -0.96
C VAL A 138 5.88 -7.42 -0.57
N GLY A 139 7.02 -6.89 -0.14
CA GLY A 139 7.10 -5.55 0.45
C GLY A 139 6.67 -5.54 1.91
N ALA A 140 7.00 -6.61 2.65
CA ALA A 140 6.44 -6.88 3.95
C ALA A 140 6.84 -5.88 5.05
N SER A 141 7.89 -5.06 4.86
CA SER A 141 8.35 -4.09 5.88
C SER A 141 8.46 -4.73 7.28
N ALA A 142 7.59 -4.35 8.23
CA ALA A 142 7.52 -4.91 9.59
C ALA A 142 6.62 -6.14 9.77
N GLY A 143 6.07 -6.69 8.68
CA GLY A 143 5.20 -7.87 8.67
C GLY A 143 3.89 -7.69 9.43
N LEU A 144 3.36 -6.46 9.49
CA LEU A 144 2.09 -6.17 10.20
C LEU A 144 0.89 -6.78 9.45
N CYS A 145 0.92 -6.76 8.11
CA CYS A 145 -0.15 -7.35 7.29
C CYS A 145 -0.15 -8.89 7.22
N LEU A 146 0.94 -9.53 7.66
CA LEU A 146 1.02 -10.99 7.83
C LEU A 146 0.25 -11.53 9.04
N ARG A 147 -0.36 -10.66 9.86
CA ARG A 147 -0.98 -11.03 11.15
C ARG A 147 -2.46 -10.63 11.25
N PRO A 148 -3.29 -10.94 10.24
CA PRO A 148 -4.68 -10.49 10.24
C PRO A 148 -5.48 -11.04 11.44
N GLU A 149 -5.07 -12.14 12.06
CA GLU A 149 -5.71 -12.71 13.25
C GLU A 149 -5.59 -11.85 14.52
N LEU A 150 -4.64 -10.90 14.58
CA LEU A 150 -4.42 -10.06 15.76
C LEU A 150 -5.38 -8.87 15.86
N TYR A 151 -6.12 -8.58 14.79
CA TYR A 151 -6.92 -7.37 14.69
C TYR A 151 -8.41 -7.66 14.88
N HIS A 152 -9.13 -6.64 15.37
CA HIS A 152 -10.58 -6.60 15.30
C HIS A 152 -10.99 -5.88 14.02
N TYR A 153 -12.03 -6.38 13.34
CA TYR A 153 -12.53 -5.79 12.10
C TYR A 153 -13.97 -5.32 12.29
N ARG A 154 -14.25 -4.10 11.82
CA ARG A 154 -15.61 -3.56 11.74
C ARG A 154 -15.91 -3.16 10.30
N TYR A 155 -16.90 -3.78 9.71
CA TYR A 155 -17.36 -3.45 8.37
C TYR A 155 -18.67 -2.69 8.45
N GLU A 156 -18.73 -1.55 7.77
CA GLU A 156 -19.90 -0.67 7.76
C GLU A 156 -20.45 -0.61 6.35
N GLU A 157 -21.60 -1.21 6.12
CA GLU A 157 -22.26 -1.17 4.83
C GLU A 157 -22.89 0.20 4.59
N ALA A 158 -22.46 0.87 3.52
CA ALA A 158 -23.10 2.09 3.08
C ALA A 158 -24.53 1.79 2.61
N SER A 159 -25.53 2.33 3.31
CA SER A 159 -26.92 2.16 2.90
C SER A 159 -27.20 2.86 1.58
N SER A 160 -27.64 2.11 0.58
CA SER A 160 -28.10 2.63 -0.72
C SER A 160 -29.57 3.07 -0.70
N ARG A 161 -30.30 2.86 0.41
CA ARG A 161 -31.73 3.18 0.53
C ARG A 161 -32.03 4.13 1.70
N PRO A 162 -32.61 5.32 1.45
CA PRO A 162 -33.06 6.22 2.51
C PRO A 162 -33.97 5.49 3.52
N GLY A 163 -33.66 5.58 4.81
CA GLY A 163 -34.47 5.00 5.90
C GLY A 163 -34.10 3.57 6.34
N THR A 164 -33.12 2.91 5.71
CA THR A 164 -32.57 1.64 6.23
C THR A 164 -31.34 1.89 7.10
N ARG A 165 -31.28 1.24 8.28
CA ARG A 165 -30.12 1.33 9.17
C ARG A 165 -28.89 0.72 8.50
N PRO A 166 -27.70 1.34 8.61
CA PRO A 166 -26.45 0.74 8.15
C PRO A 166 -26.29 -0.65 8.76
N ARG A 167 -25.97 -1.65 7.92
CA ARG A 167 -25.62 -2.97 8.42
C ARG A 167 -24.15 -2.92 8.85
N ALA A 168 -23.88 -3.31 10.09
CA ALA A 168 -22.53 -3.44 10.59
C ALA A 168 -22.26 -4.92 10.89
N ALA A 169 -21.08 -5.38 10.52
CA ALA A 169 -20.60 -6.70 10.89
C ALA A 169 -19.20 -6.56 11.49
N ALA A 170 -18.88 -7.45 12.43
CA ALA A 170 -17.58 -7.45 13.08
C ALA A 170 -17.05 -8.87 13.21
N CYS A 171 -15.74 -9.03 13.13
CA CYS A 171 -15.06 -10.31 13.30
C CYS A 171 -13.63 -10.11 13.82
N GLY A 172 -12.90 -11.21 14.03
CA GLY A 172 -11.54 -11.19 14.55
C GLY A 172 -11.46 -11.03 16.07
N ALA A 173 -10.30 -10.59 16.55
CA ALA A 173 -9.99 -10.56 17.98
C ALA A 173 -10.73 -9.41 18.68
N SER A 174 -11.91 -9.68 19.25
CA SER A 174 -12.77 -8.66 19.89
C SER A 174 -12.10 -7.87 21.03
N GLY A 175 -11.10 -8.43 21.70
CA GLY A 175 -10.30 -7.75 22.72
C GLY A 175 -9.08 -6.99 22.19
N SER A 176 -8.88 -6.95 20.87
CA SER A 176 -7.74 -6.27 20.26
C SER A 176 -7.83 -4.75 20.45
N PRO A 177 -6.74 -4.07 20.87
CA PRO A 177 -6.69 -2.60 20.90
C PRO A 177 -6.69 -1.99 19.49
N VAL A 178 -6.55 -2.82 18.44
CA VAL A 178 -6.58 -2.40 17.04
C VAL A 178 -7.91 -2.81 16.41
N THR A 179 -8.79 -1.82 16.21
CA THR A 179 -10.01 -1.99 15.41
C THR A 179 -9.82 -1.37 14.03
N LEU A 180 -9.92 -2.20 12.99
CA LEU A 180 -9.85 -1.80 11.60
C LEU A 180 -11.27 -1.61 11.06
N THR A 181 -11.70 -0.35 10.96
CA THR A 181 -13.02 0.00 10.42
C THR A 181 -12.93 0.23 8.91
N CYS A 182 -13.72 -0.53 8.15
CA CYS A 182 -13.78 -0.46 6.69
C CYS A 182 -15.22 -0.21 6.23
N ARG A 183 -15.43 0.88 5.49
CA ARG A 183 -16.71 1.14 4.83
C ARG A 183 -16.83 0.26 3.59
N THR A 184 -17.88 -0.55 3.52
CA THR A 184 -18.10 -1.47 2.40
C THR A 184 -19.28 -1.05 1.55
N SER A 185 -19.15 -1.19 0.23
CA SER A 185 -20.23 -0.97 -0.73
C SER A 185 -20.02 -1.85 -1.96
N ALA A 186 -21.02 -1.98 -2.83
CA ALA A 186 -20.92 -2.76 -4.05
C ALA A 186 -21.45 -1.95 -5.24
N ALA A 187 -20.92 -2.22 -6.43
CA ALA A 187 -21.46 -1.72 -7.68
C ALA A 187 -22.80 -2.40 -7.98
N GLY A 188 -23.78 -1.62 -8.45
CA GLY A 188 -25.12 -2.10 -8.77
C GLY A 188 -26.02 -2.28 -7.53
N ALA A 189 -27.21 -2.86 -7.75
CA ALA A 189 -28.21 -3.07 -6.70
C ALA A 189 -28.06 -4.41 -5.94
N GLY A 190 -27.00 -5.17 -6.24
CA GLY A 190 -26.70 -6.45 -5.60
C GLY A 190 -26.21 -6.27 -4.16
N PRO A 191 -26.33 -7.32 -3.31
CA PRO A 191 -25.83 -7.25 -1.94
C PRO A 191 -24.31 -7.14 -1.93
N VAL A 192 -23.78 -6.39 -0.97
CA VAL A 192 -22.35 -6.41 -0.65
C VAL A 192 -21.96 -7.84 -0.24
N PRO A 193 -20.82 -8.39 -0.73
CA PRO A 193 -20.30 -9.67 -0.27
C PRO A 193 -20.27 -9.76 1.26
N GLU A 194 -20.74 -10.89 1.77
CA GLU A 194 -20.86 -11.08 3.21
C GLU A 194 -19.49 -11.00 3.90
N VAL A 195 -19.48 -10.32 5.03
CA VAL A 195 -18.30 -10.17 5.88
C VAL A 195 -17.95 -11.52 6.50
N PRO A 196 -16.67 -11.93 6.51
CA PRO A 196 -16.27 -13.20 7.10
C PRO A 196 -16.72 -13.34 8.55
N ALA A 197 -17.33 -14.47 8.89
CA ALA A 197 -17.69 -14.80 10.26
C ALA A 197 -16.47 -15.14 11.15
N ARG A 198 -15.33 -15.47 10.53
CA ARG A 198 -14.08 -15.84 11.20
C ARG A 198 -12.87 -15.30 10.44
N VAL A 199 -11.76 -15.11 11.16
CA VAL A 199 -10.46 -14.84 10.55
C VAL A 199 -9.92 -16.11 9.86
N PRO A 200 -9.09 -15.99 8.81
CA PRO A 200 -8.47 -17.14 8.13
C PRO A 200 -7.61 -17.99 9.07
N GLU A 201 -7.57 -19.29 8.82
CA GLU A 201 -6.64 -20.21 9.48
C GLU A 201 -5.29 -20.12 8.78
N ILE A 202 -4.28 -19.58 9.46
CA ILE A 202 -2.96 -19.33 8.85
C ILE A 202 -1.91 -20.16 9.58
N VAL A 203 -1.34 -21.12 8.85
CA VAL A 203 -0.37 -22.10 9.38
C VAL A 203 1.07 -21.75 9.04
N TRP A 204 1.30 -20.83 8.10
CA TRP A 204 2.63 -20.38 7.72
C TRP A 204 2.60 -18.91 7.24
N ARG A 205 3.68 -18.19 7.51
CA ARG A 205 3.87 -16.77 7.15
C ARG A 205 5.31 -16.52 6.73
N GLY A 206 5.49 -15.92 5.57
CA GLY A 206 6.78 -15.43 5.07
C GLY A 206 6.61 -14.04 4.46
N GLY A 207 7.68 -13.25 4.49
CA GLY A 207 7.73 -11.97 3.82
C GLY A 207 9.06 -11.76 3.11
N VAL A 208 9.07 -10.90 2.09
CA VAL A 208 10.28 -10.36 1.48
C VAL A 208 10.20 -8.84 1.43
N ASP A 209 11.29 -8.17 1.82
CA ASP A 209 11.44 -6.73 1.66
C ASP A 209 12.92 -6.38 1.42
N LEU A 210 13.18 -5.26 0.74
CA LEU A 210 14.54 -4.74 0.55
C LEU A 210 15.14 -4.20 1.85
N ASP A 211 14.30 -3.63 2.72
CA ASP A 211 14.68 -3.13 4.04
C ASP A 211 13.63 -3.56 5.08
N PRO A 212 13.61 -4.86 5.48
CA PRO A 212 12.73 -5.33 6.54
C PRO A 212 12.98 -4.56 7.84
N LEU A 213 11.89 -4.24 8.55
CA LEU A 213 11.91 -3.47 9.79
C LEU A 213 11.53 -4.36 10.97
N ASP A 214 12.17 -4.19 12.12
CA ASP A 214 11.81 -4.85 13.38
C ASP A 214 11.52 -3.81 14.46
N PRO A 215 10.33 -3.16 14.45
CA PRO A 215 9.97 -2.16 15.46
C PRO A 215 9.74 -2.74 16.87
N VAL A 216 9.82 -4.07 17.01
CA VAL A 216 9.76 -4.75 18.31
C VAL A 216 11.15 -4.80 18.94
N ALA A 217 12.19 -5.11 18.15
CA ALA A 217 13.57 -5.18 18.62
C ALA A 217 14.34 -3.86 18.48
N ASP A 218 14.02 -3.05 17.48
CA ASP A 218 14.74 -1.81 17.14
C ASP A 218 13.82 -0.58 17.29
N PRO A 219 14.12 0.32 18.26
CA PRO A 219 13.36 1.56 18.42
C PRO A 219 13.50 2.52 17.23
N ASP A 220 14.58 2.46 16.45
CA ASP A 220 14.78 3.31 15.27
C ASP A 220 13.83 2.92 14.13
N ASP A 221 13.50 1.64 14.01
CA ASP A 221 12.51 1.16 13.05
C ASP A 221 11.10 1.61 13.41
N LEU A 222 10.75 1.60 14.71
CA LEU A 222 9.50 2.18 15.18
C LEU A 222 9.46 3.70 14.93
N ARG A 223 10.58 4.39 15.17
CA ARG A 223 10.69 5.82 14.86
C ARG A 223 10.48 6.08 13.37
N TRP A 224 11.10 5.28 12.50
CA TRP A 224 10.93 5.38 11.05
C TRP A 224 9.48 5.17 10.61
N LEU A 225 8.84 4.09 11.08
CA LEU A 225 7.42 3.81 10.78
C LEU A 225 6.50 4.95 11.23
N ARG A 226 6.77 5.55 12.40
CA ARG A 226 6.01 6.73 12.89
C ARG A 226 6.24 7.97 12.03
N ALA A 227 7.46 8.18 11.55
CA ALA A 227 7.77 9.30 10.67
C ALA A 227 7.04 9.21 9.31
N LEU A 228 6.74 7.98 8.84
CA LEU A 228 5.96 7.74 7.63
C LEU A 228 4.45 8.00 7.78
N VAL A 229 3.92 8.12 9.01
CA VAL A 229 2.52 8.51 9.23
C VAL A 229 2.38 10.01 9.06
N TRP A 230 1.48 10.49 8.20
CA TRP A 230 1.46 11.91 7.85
C TRP A 230 0.90 12.78 9.00
N PRO A 231 1.40 14.02 9.20
CA PRO A 231 0.81 14.95 10.14
C PRO A 231 -0.69 15.16 9.87
N GLY A 232 -1.50 15.20 10.94
CA GLY A 232 -2.96 15.24 10.88
C GLY A 232 -3.65 13.86 10.97
N ASP A 233 -2.92 12.76 10.85
CA ASP A 233 -3.47 11.40 10.87
C ASP A 233 -3.23 10.67 12.20
N GLY A 234 -3.72 11.25 13.30
CA GLY A 234 -3.53 10.73 14.65
C GLY A 234 -4.05 9.29 14.83
N LYS A 235 -5.21 8.98 14.21
CA LYS A 235 -5.80 7.63 14.27
C LYS A 235 -4.89 6.56 13.64
N ARG A 236 -4.21 6.89 12.53
CA ARG A 236 -3.24 5.97 11.92
C ARG A 236 -1.97 5.82 12.76
N ALA A 237 -1.51 6.89 13.40
CA ALA A 237 -0.36 6.82 14.31
C ALA A 237 -0.64 5.95 15.56
N GLU A 238 -1.82 6.10 16.14
CA GLU A 238 -2.33 5.26 17.24
C GLU A 238 -2.45 3.80 16.81
N ARG A 239 -3.09 3.55 15.65
CA ARG A 239 -3.24 2.21 15.06
C ARG A 239 -1.89 1.53 14.86
N LEU A 240 -0.92 2.23 14.25
CA LEU A 240 0.43 1.71 14.04
C LEU A 240 1.10 1.33 15.37
N SER A 241 1.05 2.22 16.37
CA SER A 241 1.67 1.97 17.67
C SER A 241 1.02 0.78 18.39
N ALA A 242 -0.31 0.66 18.33
CA ALA A 242 -1.04 -0.46 18.91
C ALA A 242 -0.76 -1.79 18.17
N ALA A 243 -0.67 -1.76 16.84
CA ALA A 243 -0.33 -2.93 16.03
C ALA A 243 1.09 -3.43 16.31
N VAL A 244 2.06 -2.53 16.42
CA VAL A 244 3.43 -2.88 16.86
C VAL A 244 3.40 -3.46 18.28
N GLY A 245 2.59 -2.89 19.18
CA GLY A 245 2.39 -3.44 20.53
C GLY A 245 1.91 -4.89 20.53
N LEU A 246 0.93 -5.23 19.68
CA LEU A 246 0.45 -6.60 19.49
C LEU A 246 1.52 -7.51 18.88
N ALA A 247 2.31 -7.00 17.93
CA ALA A 247 3.38 -7.78 17.30
C ALA A 247 4.48 -8.19 18.30
N ARG A 248 4.61 -7.52 19.45
CA ARG A 248 5.58 -7.89 20.51
C ARG A 248 5.27 -9.24 21.16
N THR A 249 4.00 -9.63 21.24
CA THR A 249 3.55 -10.84 21.95
C THR A 249 3.22 -11.99 21.01
N ALA A 250 3.25 -11.77 19.70
CA ALA A 250 2.92 -12.76 18.68
C ALA A 250 4.18 -13.38 18.04
N PRO A 251 4.12 -14.65 17.57
CA PRO A 251 5.24 -15.29 16.87
C PRO A 251 5.71 -14.46 15.67
N ARG A 252 7.02 -14.24 15.52
CA ARG A 252 7.56 -13.39 14.44
C ARG A 252 7.49 -14.11 13.08
N PRO A 253 6.91 -13.49 12.02
CA PRO A 253 7.05 -14.03 10.68
C PRO A 253 8.49 -13.88 10.22
N GLY A 254 8.98 -14.83 9.42
CA GLY A 254 10.25 -14.66 8.74
C GLY A 254 10.09 -13.62 7.63
N VAL A 255 10.81 -12.51 7.69
CA VAL A 255 10.89 -11.53 6.60
C VAL A 255 12.32 -11.51 6.07
N VAL A 256 12.49 -12.02 4.86
CA VAL A 256 13.80 -12.09 4.18
C VAL A 256 14.15 -10.70 3.65
N ARG A 257 15.38 -10.27 3.94
CA ARG A 257 15.98 -9.06 3.36
C ARG A 257 16.53 -9.42 1.98
N GLY A 258 15.96 -8.88 0.91
CA GLY A 258 16.45 -9.13 -0.44
C GLY A 258 15.53 -8.61 -1.53
N ASP A 259 15.97 -8.79 -2.78
CA ASP A 259 15.16 -8.44 -3.93
C ASP A 259 14.04 -9.48 -4.12
N LEU A 260 12.82 -9.01 -4.32
CA LEU A 260 11.66 -9.88 -4.49
C LEU A 260 11.81 -10.86 -5.65
N LEU A 261 12.48 -10.51 -6.75
CA LEU A 261 12.61 -11.43 -7.89
C LEU A 261 13.56 -12.60 -7.57
N ASP A 262 14.51 -12.36 -6.67
CA ASP A 262 15.56 -13.31 -6.33
C ASP A 262 15.12 -14.23 -5.16
N GLU A 263 14.45 -13.67 -4.15
CA GLU A 263 14.09 -14.40 -2.91
C GLU A 263 12.76 -15.16 -3.00
N LEU A 264 11.82 -14.69 -3.82
CA LEU A 264 10.47 -15.30 -3.91
C LEU A 264 10.45 -16.79 -4.21
N PRO A 265 11.27 -17.34 -5.13
CA PRO A 265 11.24 -18.76 -5.43
C PRO A 265 11.54 -19.63 -4.21
N ALA A 266 12.60 -19.29 -3.46
CA ALA A 266 13.00 -20.05 -2.28
C ALA A 266 11.95 -19.93 -1.17
N LEU A 267 11.49 -18.71 -0.90
CA LEU A 267 10.50 -18.46 0.15
C LEU A 267 9.14 -19.11 -0.14
N ALA A 268 8.70 -19.13 -1.41
CA ALA A 268 7.48 -19.82 -1.80
C ALA A 268 7.58 -21.35 -1.64
N ALA A 269 8.78 -21.93 -1.79
CA ALA A 269 9.01 -23.36 -1.61
C ALA A 269 8.90 -23.81 -0.14
N GLU A 270 9.09 -22.90 0.82
CA GLU A 270 8.92 -23.17 2.25
C GLU A 270 7.46 -23.32 2.69
N ALA A 271 6.51 -22.87 1.87
CA ALA A 271 5.09 -22.96 2.17
C ALA A 271 4.64 -24.44 2.28
N PRO A 272 3.97 -24.85 3.37
CA PRO A 272 3.56 -26.23 3.58
C PRO A 272 2.69 -26.78 2.44
N PRO A 273 2.90 -28.03 1.96
CA PRO A 273 2.18 -28.58 0.82
C PRO A 273 0.67 -28.76 1.06
N GLY A 274 0.24 -28.86 2.32
CA GLY A 274 -1.17 -28.95 2.70
C GLY A 274 -1.91 -27.61 2.79
N ALA A 275 -1.20 -26.48 2.68
CA ALA A 275 -1.75 -25.14 2.79
C ALA A 275 -1.89 -24.47 1.42
N THR A 276 -2.84 -23.56 1.31
CA THR A 276 -2.99 -22.69 0.15
C THR A 276 -1.96 -21.57 0.22
N LEU A 277 -1.02 -21.54 -0.71
CA LEU A 277 -0.06 -20.44 -0.82
C LEU A 277 -0.79 -19.21 -1.37
N VAL A 278 -0.71 -18.11 -0.63
CA VAL A 278 -1.20 -16.81 -1.06
C VAL A 278 -0.02 -15.85 -1.14
N ILE A 279 0.41 -15.52 -2.35
CA ILE A 279 1.38 -14.45 -2.57
C ILE A 279 0.57 -13.15 -2.63
N PHE A 280 0.87 -12.19 -1.78
CA PHE A 280 0.14 -10.92 -1.77
C PHE A 280 1.03 -9.70 -1.56
N HIS A 281 0.52 -8.55 -1.97
CA HIS A 281 1.16 -7.26 -1.75
C HIS A 281 0.13 -6.13 -1.71
N SER A 282 0.44 -5.10 -0.93
CA SER A 282 -0.39 -3.90 -0.78
C SER A 282 0.44 -2.63 -0.95
N ALA A 283 0.23 -1.94 -2.07
CA ALA A 283 0.94 -0.70 -2.46
C ALA A 283 2.48 -0.85 -2.45
N ALA A 284 3.01 -2.00 -2.89
CA ALA A 284 4.43 -2.33 -2.86
C ALA A 284 5.11 -2.14 -4.22
N LEU A 285 4.41 -2.48 -5.32
CA LEU A 285 5.01 -2.58 -6.65
C LEU A 285 5.18 -1.23 -7.36
N ALA A 286 4.52 -0.18 -6.88
CA ALA A 286 4.67 1.18 -7.42
C ALA A 286 6.15 1.66 -7.41
N LEU A 287 6.95 1.14 -6.48
CA LEU A 287 8.38 1.45 -6.35
C LEU A 287 9.27 0.75 -7.39
N LEU A 288 8.75 -0.24 -8.10
CA LEU A 288 9.48 -0.95 -9.15
C LEU A 288 9.32 -0.23 -10.51
N PRO A 289 10.36 -0.22 -11.34
CA PRO A 289 10.25 0.02 -12.78
C PRO A 289 9.26 -0.93 -13.47
N ALA A 290 8.67 -0.51 -14.58
CA ALA A 290 7.62 -1.26 -15.28
C ALA A 290 8.08 -2.67 -15.74
N ASP A 291 9.28 -2.79 -16.30
CA ASP A 291 9.87 -4.07 -16.71
C ASP A 291 10.02 -5.04 -15.53
N ARG A 292 10.37 -4.52 -14.35
CA ARG A 292 10.48 -5.32 -13.12
C ARG A 292 9.12 -5.78 -12.61
N ARG A 293 8.05 -5.00 -12.81
CA ARG A 293 6.66 -5.41 -12.48
C ARG A 293 6.19 -6.55 -13.37
N GLU A 294 6.51 -6.50 -14.66
CA GLU A 294 6.21 -7.59 -15.61
C GLU A 294 6.96 -8.88 -15.25
N ARG A 295 8.26 -8.77 -14.94
CA ARG A 295 9.07 -9.90 -14.47
C ARG A 295 8.53 -10.51 -13.18
N PHE A 296 8.11 -9.66 -12.23
CA PHE A 296 7.48 -10.12 -11.00
C PHE A 296 6.19 -10.89 -11.28
N ALA A 297 5.31 -10.36 -12.12
CA ALA A 297 4.06 -11.04 -12.46
C ALA A 297 4.30 -12.38 -13.18
N ALA A 298 5.26 -12.44 -14.11
CA ALA A 298 5.65 -13.68 -14.76
C ALA A 298 6.19 -14.72 -13.75
N LEU A 299 7.02 -14.27 -12.80
CA LEU A 299 7.53 -15.12 -11.73
C LEU A 299 6.39 -15.67 -10.86
N VAL A 300 5.50 -14.82 -10.36
CA VAL A 300 4.37 -15.24 -9.53
C VAL A 300 3.49 -16.26 -10.26
N ARG A 301 3.13 -16.00 -11.53
CA ARG A 301 2.38 -16.97 -12.34
C ARG A 301 3.09 -18.32 -12.41
N SER A 302 4.41 -18.33 -12.63
CA SER A 302 5.19 -19.57 -12.70
C SER A 302 5.19 -20.35 -11.37
N LEU A 303 5.29 -19.65 -10.24
CA LEU A 303 5.31 -20.26 -8.91
C LEU A 303 3.94 -20.86 -8.52
N LEU A 304 2.85 -20.29 -9.06
CA LEU A 304 1.48 -20.74 -8.76
C LEU A 304 0.96 -21.80 -9.75
N ALA A 305 1.48 -21.86 -10.99
CA ALA A 305 1.00 -22.78 -12.03
C ALA A 305 1.02 -24.26 -11.62
N GLY A 306 1.97 -24.67 -10.76
CA GLY A 306 2.08 -26.05 -10.25
C GLY A 306 1.24 -26.35 -9.00
N ARG A 307 0.42 -25.41 -8.52
CA ARG A 307 -0.30 -25.52 -7.23
C ARG A 307 -1.80 -25.67 -7.46
N GLU A 308 -2.23 -26.81 -8.01
CA GLU A 308 -3.61 -27.21 -8.34
C GLU A 308 -4.72 -26.60 -7.44
N GLY A 309 -5.16 -25.36 -7.72
CA GLY A 309 -6.16 -24.65 -6.92
C GLY A 309 -5.76 -24.29 -5.48
N ARG A 310 -4.47 -24.41 -5.15
CA ARG A 310 -3.86 -24.10 -3.83
C ARG A 310 -2.78 -23.02 -3.92
N GLY A 311 -2.81 -22.24 -4.99
CA GLY A 311 -1.92 -21.11 -5.21
C GLY A 311 -2.71 -19.91 -5.72
N HIS A 312 -2.65 -18.80 -5.00
CA HIS A 312 -3.35 -17.57 -5.35
C HIS A 312 -2.45 -16.35 -5.25
N TRP A 313 -2.71 -15.38 -6.11
CA TRP A 313 -2.08 -14.07 -6.07
C TRP A 313 -3.11 -13.00 -5.73
N ILE A 314 -2.91 -12.28 -4.63
CA ILE A 314 -3.71 -11.10 -4.30
C ILE A 314 -2.87 -9.84 -4.53
N SER A 315 -3.31 -8.96 -5.44
CA SER A 315 -2.68 -7.66 -5.66
C SER A 315 -3.59 -6.54 -5.17
N GLN A 316 -3.07 -5.62 -4.37
CA GLN A 316 -3.75 -4.38 -3.98
C GLN A 316 -2.87 -3.17 -4.35
N GLU A 317 -3.02 -2.64 -5.56
CA GLU A 317 -2.09 -1.64 -6.11
C GLU A 317 -2.80 -0.43 -6.70
N GLN A 318 -2.11 0.71 -6.79
CA GLN A 318 -2.62 1.88 -7.50
C GLN A 318 -2.90 1.55 -8.97
N HIS A 319 -3.87 2.25 -9.55
CA HIS A 319 -4.18 2.08 -10.97
C HIS A 319 -2.94 2.37 -11.85
N GLY A 320 -2.71 1.54 -12.86
CA GLY A 320 -1.56 1.65 -13.75
C GLY A 320 -0.26 1.03 -13.21
N VAL A 321 -0.19 0.58 -11.96
CA VAL A 321 0.96 -0.19 -11.46
C VAL A 321 1.05 -1.53 -12.20
N LEU A 322 -0.09 -2.22 -12.32
CA LEU A 322 -0.27 -3.45 -13.10
C LEU A 322 -1.29 -3.16 -14.22
N PRO A 323 -0.87 -2.60 -15.37
CA PRO A 323 -1.78 -2.02 -16.35
C PRO A 323 -2.70 -3.03 -17.04
N TRP A 324 -2.39 -4.33 -17.00
CA TRP A 324 -3.24 -5.39 -17.54
C TRP A 324 -4.36 -5.82 -16.57
N ILE A 325 -4.30 -5.44 -15.30
CA ILE A 325 -5.40 -5.63 -14.34
C ILE A 325 -6.35 -4.43 -14.47
N THR A 326 -7.21 -4.48 -15.48
CA THR A 326 -8.14 -3.38 -15.79
C THR A 326 -9.51 -3.63 -15.17
N SER A 327 -9.95 -2.77 -14.24
CA SER A 327 -11.32 -2.82 -13.72
C SER A 327 -12.32 -2.21 -14.73
N PRO A 328 -13.48 -2.86 -15.02
CA PRO A 328 -14.48 -2.36 -15.96
C PRO A 328 -15.05 -0.96 -15.64
N ALA A 329 -15.04 -0.55 -14.36
CA ALA A 329 -15.59 0.73 -13.93
C ALA A 329 -14.73 1.94 -14.32
N HIS A 330 -13.47 1.75 -14.73
CA HIS A 330 -12.53 2.84 -15.04
C HIS A 330 -12.72 3.48 -16.42
N ARG A 331 -13.75 3.11 -17.20
CA ARG A 331 -14.13 3.87 -18.40
C ARG A 331 -15.02 5.08 -18.12
N ALA A 332 -15.57 5.21 -16.91
CA ALA A 332 -16.30 6.41 -16.50
C ALA A 332 -15.32 7.42 -15.86
N ALA A 333 -15.48 8.70 -16.22
CA ALA A 333 -14.57 9.79 -15.89
C ALA A 333 -14.17 9.86 -14.40
N ARG A 334 -12.86 10.08 -14.17
CA ARG A 334 -12.18 10.50 -12.92
C ARG A 334 -13.14 10.63 -11.72
N HIS A 335 -13.17 9.60 -10.88
CA HIS A 335 -13.81 9.69 -9.57
C HIS A 335 -12.99 10.62 -8.66
N PRO A 336 -13.59 11.36 -7.70
CA PRO A 336 -12.87 12.32 -6.84
C PRO A 336 -11.76 11.73 -5.95
N ASP A 337 -11.66 10.41 -5.82
CA ASP A 337 -10.69 9.72 -4.96
C ASP A 337 -9.58 9.03 -5.80
N ASP A 338 -8.72 9.86 -6.43
CA ASP A 338 -7.57 9.45 -7.26
C ASP A 338 -6.46 8.67 -6.49
N ALA A 339 -6.71 8.34 -5.22
CA ALA A 339 -5.82 7.56 -4.34
C ALA A 339 -6.29 6.12 -4.10
N SER A 340 -7.36 5.68 -4.77
CA SER A 340 -7.91 4.33 -4.63
C SER A 340 -6.95 3.26 -5.19
N LEU A 341 -6.91 2.10 -4.54
CA LEU A 341 -6.16 0.92 -4.99
C LEU A 341 -7.11 -0.09 -5.63
N THR A 342 -6.65 -0.81 -6.64
CA THR A 342 -7.37 -1.94 -7.23
C THR A 342 -6.97 -3.21 -6.49
N LEU A 343 -7.96 -3.86 -5.87
CA LEU A 343 -7.83 -5.17 -5.25
C LEU A 343 -8.25 -6.24 -6.26
N ALA A 344 -7.34 -7.17 -6.55
CA ALA A 344 -7.53 -8.25 -7.50
C ALA A 344 -7.08 -9.60 -6.92
N LEU A 345 -7.74 -10.67 -7.37
CA LEU A 345 -7.40 -12.05 -7.08
C LEU A 345 -7.10 -12.75 -8.40
N ASP A 346 -5.92 -13.35 -8.52
CA ASP A 346 -5.44 -14.03 -9.73
C ASP A 346 -5.64 -13.16 -10.97
N GLU A 347 -5.23 -11.89 -10.83
CA GLU A 347 -5.31 -10.85 -11.87
C GLU A 347 -6.72 -10.43 -12.28
N ARG A 348 -7.76 -10.98 -11.62
CA ARG A 348 -9.14 -10.54 -11.77
C ARG A 348 -9.45 -9.41 -10.78
N PRO A 349 -9.77 -8.18 -11.23
CA PRO A 349 -10.12 -7.10 -10.34
C PRO A 349 -11.47 -7.38 -9.66
N LEU A 350 -11.52 -7.20 -8.34
CA LEU A 350 -12.68 -7.50 -7.51
C LEU A 350 -13.22 -6.29 -6.76
N ALA A 351 -12.36 -5.33 -6.37
CA ALA A 351 -12.78 -4.15 -5.63
C ALA A 351 -11.85 -2.95 -5.84
N LEU A 352 -12.35 -1.77 -5.52
CA LEU A 352 -11.56 -0.57 -5.27
C LEU A 352 -11.46 -0.35 -3.76
N THR A 353 -10.27 -0.02 -3.26
CA THR A 353 -10.05 0.15 -1.82
C THR A 353 -9.46 1.51 -1.51
N GLY A 354 -9.76 2.01 -0.31
CA GLY A 354 -9.02 3.13 0.27
C GLY A 354 -7.54 2.76 0.46
N PRO A 355 -6.61 3.72 0.32
CA PRO A 355 -5.18 3.47 0.42
C PRO A 355 -4.71 2.96 1.79
N TYR A 356 -5.53 3.05 2.85
CA TYR A 356 -5.21 2.56 4.19
C TYR A 356 -6.31 1.65 4.76
N GLY A 357 -7.11 1.03 3.90
CA GLY A 357 -8.14 0.05 4.28
C GLY A 357 -9.43 0.63 4.86
N GLU A 358 -9.64 1.94 4.74
CA GLU A 358 -10.82 2.63 5.25
C GLU A 358 -12.09 2.40 4.42
N SER A 359 -11.94 1.89 3.19
CA SER A 359 -13.05 1.57 2.29
C SER A 359 -12.76 0.37 1.39
N LEU A 360 -13.82 -0.35 1.03
CA LEU A 360 -13.84 -1.50 0.13
C LEU A 360 -15.11 -1.42 -0.74
N HIS A 361 -14.94 -1.09 -2.01
CA HIS A 361 -16.01 -0.99 -2.99
C HIS A 361 -15.93 -2.14 -3.98
N TRP A 362 -16.81 -3.13 -3.84
CA TRP A 362 -16.86 -4.33 -4.68
C TRP A 362 -17.33 -3.99 -6.09
N LEU A 363 -16.62 -4.51 -7.08
CA LEU A 363 -16.96 -4.39 -8.48
C LEU A 363 -17.98 -5.46 -8.87
N THR A 364 -18.87 -5.16 -9.82
CA THR A 364 -19.72 -6.17 -10.43
C THR A 364 -18.85 -7.14 -11.23
N GLU A 365 -19.10 -8.44 -11.09
CA GLU A 365 -18.48 -9.42 -11.97
C GLU A 365 -18.94 -9.16 -13.41
N GLY A 366 -18.03 -8.65 -14.25
CA GLY A 366 -18.29 -8.54 -15.68
C GLY A 366 -18.40 -9.95 -16.27
N THR A 367 -19.58 -10.31 -16.75
CA THR A 367 -19.82 -11.52 -17.54
C THR A 367 -18.97 -11.44 -18.81
N SER A 368 -17.78 -12.03 -18.77
CA SER A 368 -16.96 -12.29 -19.95
C SER A 368 -17.17 -13.75 -20.34
N ALA A 369 -18.35 -14.04 -20.88
CA ALA A 369 -18.58 -15.26 -21.65
C ALA A 369 -18.53 -14.88 -23.13
N GLY A 370 -17.39 -15.13 -23.75
CA GLY A 370 -17.30 -15.14 -25.21
C GLY A 370 -18.24 -16.20 -25.76
N THR A 371 -19.24 -15.76 -26.53
CA THR A 371 -19.97 -16.64 -27.42
C THR A 371 -19.06 -16.99 -28.60
N ALA A 372 -18.32 -18.08 -28.45
CA ALA A 372 -17.75 -18.80 -29.58
C ALA A 372 -18.90 -19.21 -30.51
N GLY A 373 -18.79 -18.85 -31.77
CA GLY A 373 -19.82 -19.08 -32.79
C GLY A 373 -20.12 -20.56 -33.00
N GLN A 374 -21.42 -20.86 -33.13
CA GLN A 374 -21.86 -22.05 -33.86
C GLN A 374 -21.91 -21.70 -35.36
N PRO A 375 -21.28 -22.49 -36.24
CA PRO A 375 -21.56 -22.38 -37.67
C PRO A 375 -22.95 -22.96 -37.94
N ALA A 376 -23.81 -22.15 -38.56
CA ALA A 376 -25.07 -22.62 -39.11
C ALA A 376 -24.77 -23.59 -40.27
N THR A 377 -25.11 -24.85 -40.10
CA THR A 377 -25.27 -25.80 -41.19
C THR A 377 -26.53 -25.42 -41.98
N GLY A 378 -26.35 -25.08 -43.24
CA GLY A 378 -27.39 -25.02 -44.27
C GLY A 378 -26.95 -25.84 -45.47
#